data_AF-A0A919CZG3-F1
#
_entry.id   AF-A0A919CZG3-F1
#
_cell.length_a   1.000
_cell.length_b   1.000
_cell.length_c   1.000
_cell.angle_alpha   90.00
_cell.angle_beta   90.00
_cell.angle_gamma   90.00
#
_symmetry.space_group_name_H-M   'P 1'
#
loop_
_entity.id
_entity.type
_entity.pdbx_description
1 polymer ?
#
loop_
_entity_poly.entity_id
_entity_poly.type
_entity_poly.pdbx_seq_one_letter_code
_entity_poly.pdbx_strand_id
1 'polypeptide(L)'
;MAESTQGGGRPDLASSPAEKKAAARTLHDTIEPHTKTAGKWADDETGAVVKAFDAKDGHGWLTSTAVSKAHKIWSEQVQNLANRLAGDEAALRYDDSLLTGTDVEVAGKARKVSVFDKYSPPQAR
;
A
#
# COMPACT_ATOMS: atom_id res chain seq x y z
N MET A 1 -9.66 25.73 43.99
CA MET A 1 -11.03 25.33 43.59
C MET A 1 -11.44 26.19 42.41
N ALA A 2 -11.30 25.65 41.20
CA ALA A 2 -12.06 26.02 39.99
C ALA A 2 -11.54 25.10 38.87
N GLU A 3 -12.20 23.95 38.72
CA GLU A 3 -12.03 23.03 37.60
C GLU A 3 -12.31 23.76 36.28
N SER A 4 -11.44 23.56 35.30
CA SER A 4 -11.76 23.79 33.90
C SER A 4 -11.80 22.43 33.22
N THR A 5 -13.00 21.84 33.18
CA THR A 5 -13.32 20.67 32.37
C THR A 5 -13.30 21.10 30.90
N GLN A 6 -12.29 20.69 30.13
CA GLN A 6 -12.35 20.74 28.67
C GLN A 6 -12.45 19.31 28.13
N GLY A 7 -13.55 19.07 27.39
CA GLY A 7 -14.00 17.78 26.93
C GLY A 7 -13.04 17.08 25.97
N GLY A 8 -13.10 15.75 25.99
CA GLY A 8 -12.25 14.86 25.22
C GLY A 8 -12.36 15.08 23.71
N GLY A 9 -11.27 15.58 23.11
CA GLY A 9 -11.04 15.51 21.69
C GLY A 9 -10.65 14.08 21.31
N ARG A 10 -11.41 13.44 20.42
CA ARG A 10 -11.01 12.20 19.77
C ARG A 10 -9.66 12.44 19.07
N PRO A 11 -8.66 11.55 19.21
CA PRO A 11 -7.46 11.66 18.39
C PRO A 11 -7.86 11.54 16.92
N ASP A 12 -7.43 12.52 16.12
CA ASP A 12 -7.62 12.49 14.68
C ASP A 12 -6.78 11.37 14.07
N LEU A 13 -7.29 10.71 13.03
CA LEU A 13 -6.52 9.70 12.32
C LEU A 13 -5.40 10.39 11.54
N ALA A 14 -4.23 9.76 11.44
CA ALA A 14 -3.11 10.31 10.69
C ALA A 14 -3.38 10.44 9.17
N SER A 15 -4.42 9.77 8.66
CA SER A 15 -4.89 9.86 7.28
C SER A 15 -6.36 9.45 7.18
N SER A 16 -7.06 10.02 6.20
CA SER A 16 -8.46 9.71 5.88
C SER A 16 -8.60 8.43 5.04
N PRO A 17 -9.80 7.81 5.05
CA PRO A 17 -10.11 6.69 4.14
C PRO A 17 -9.86 7.04 2.65
N ALA A 18 -10.27 8.24 2.23
CA ALA A 18 -10.05 8.72 0.86
C ALA A 18 -8.57 8.80 0.47
N GLU A 19 -7.70 9.28 1.38
CA GLU A 19 -6.26 9.32 1.15
C GLU A 19 -5.65 7.92 1.08
N LYS A 20 -6.06 6.99 1.96
CA LYS A 20 -5.62 5.58 1.90
C LYS A 20 -6.00 4.93 0.57
N LYS A 21 -7.22 5.17 0.09
CA LYS A 21 -7.70 4.68 -1.21
C LYS A 21 -6.92 5.28 -2.38
N ALA A 22 -6.59 6.57 -2.33
CA ALA A 22 -5.77 7.23 -3.35
C ALA A 22 -4.33 6.69 -3.37
N ALA A 23 -3.75 6.44 -2.19
CA ALA A 23 -2.44 5.82 -2.06
C ALA A 23 -2.43 4.39 -2.64
N ALA A 24 -3.43 3.57 -2.31
CA ALA A 24 -3.56 2.22 -2.87
C ALA A 24 -3.68 2.23 -4.40
N ARG A 25 -4.44 3.17 -4.97
CA ARG A 25 -4.52 3.35 -6.43
C ARG A 25 -3.19 3.74 -7.05
N THR A 26 -2.45 4.65 -6.41
CA THR A 26 -1.13 5.08 -6.91
C THR A 26 -0.13 3.92 -6.90
N LEU A 27 -0.15 3.10 -5.85
CA LEU A 27 0.64 1.87 -5.78
C LEU A 27 0.31 0.93 -6.95
N HIS A 28 -0.97 0.66 -7.16
CA HIS A 28 -1.48 -0.25 -8.19
C HIS A 28 -1.22 0.23 -9.63
N ASP A 29 -1.58 1.47 -9.91
CA ASP A 29 -1.66 2.00 -11.29
C ASP A 29 -0.30 2.47 -11.80
N THR A 30 0.59 2.92 -10.89
CA THR A 30 1.82 3.61 -11.27
C THR A 30 3.06 2.94 -10.70
N ILE A 31 3.14 2.75 -9.39
CA ILE A 31 4.40 2.33 -8.74
C ILE A 31 4.71 0.87 -9.04
N GLU A 32 3.77 -0.05 -8.78
CA GLU A 32 3.99 -1.47 -9.02
C GLU A 32 4.35 -1.80 -10.48
N PRO A 33 3.61 -1.31 -11.50
CA PRO A 33 3.93 -1.60 -12.88
C PRO A 33 5.31 -1.07 -13.26
N HIS A 34 5.63 0.16 -12.86
CA HIS A 34 6.93 0.76 -13.18
C HIS A 34 8.08 0.04 -12.48
N THR A 35 7.91 -0.39 -11.23
CA THR A 35 8.90 -1.22 -10.51
C THR A 35 9.12 -2.55 -11.22
N LYS A 36 8.05 -3.23 -11.65
CA LYS A 36 8.15 -4.50 -12.40
C LYS A 36 8.83 -4.30 -13.75
N THR A 37 8.51 -3.23 -14.48
CA THR A 37 9.14 -2.92 -15.78
C THR A 37 10.62 -2.61 -15.63
N ALA A 38 11.00 -1.77 -14.66
CA ALA A 38 12.41 -1.46 -14.39
C ALA A 38 13.19 -2.72 -13.95
N GLY A 39 12.57 -3.55 -13.12
CA GLY A 39 13.08 -4.87 -12.74
C GLY A 39 13.32 -5.79 -13.94
N LYS A 40 12.33 -5.89 -14.84
CA LYS A 40 12.48 -6.69 -16.05
C LYS A 40 13.60 -6.16 -16.96
N TRP A 41 13.69 -4.85 -17.13
CA TRP A 41 14.72 -4.26 -17.98
C TRP A 41 16.13 -4.58 -17.47
N ALA A 42 16.39 -4.40 -16.17
CA ALA A 42 17.70 -4.71 -15.63
C ALA A 42 17.98 -6.23 -15.52
N ASP A 43 16.95 -7.09 -15.43
CA ASP A 43 17.10 -8.53 -15.65
C ASP A 43 17.61 -8.85 -17.06
N ASP A 44 16.98 -8.29 -18.08
CA ASP A 44 17.33 -8.55 -19.48
C ASP A 44 18.75 -8.04 -19.80
N GLU A 45 19.07 -6.79 -19.43
CA GLU A 45 20.38 -6.18 -19.71
C GLU A 45 21.51 -6.86 -18.94
N THR A 46 21.31 -7.15 -17.65
CA THR A 46 22.36 -7.81 -16.85
C THR A 46 22.56 -9.25 -17.29
N GLY A 47 21.48 -9.95 -17.68
CA GLY A 47 21.57 -11.27 -18.30
C GLY A 47 22.36 -11.26 -19.61
N ALA A 48 22.21 -10.22 -20.43
CA ALA A 48 23.00 -10.04 -21.65
C ALA A 48 24.49 -9.82 -21.33
N VAL A 49 24.80 -9.00 -20.32
CA VAL A 49 26.18 -8.76 -19.86
C VAL A 49 26.83 -10.05 -19.34
N VAL A 50 26.12 -10.84 -18.53
CA VAL A 50 26.63 -12.13 -18.02
C VAL A 50 26.99 -13.06 -19.19
N LYS A 51 26.12 -13.16 -20.20
CA LYS A 51 26.37 -13.99 -21.41
C LYS A 51 27.55 -13.45 -22.23
N ALA A 52 27.70 -12.14 -22.35
CA ALA A 52 28.78 -11.53 -23.11
C ALA A 52 30.17 -11.81 -22.49
N PHE A 53 30.23 -11.89 -21.16
CA PHE A 53 31.46 -12.22 -20.42
C PHE A 53 31.64 -13.71 -20.13
N ASP A 54 30.70 -14.54 -20.56
CA ASP A 54 30.79 -15.99 -20.39
C ASP A 54 31.89 -16.60 -21.28
N ALA A 55 32.31 -17.83 -20.96
CA ALA A 55 33.45 -18.49 -21.60
C ALA A 55 33.28 -18.61 -23.13
N LYS A 56 34.08 -17.86 -23.90
CA LYS A 56 34.19 -18.11 -25.36
C LYS A 56 35.21 -19.21 -25.68
N ASP A 57 36.10 -19.50 -24.74
CA ASP A 57 37.32 -20.31 -24.88
C ASP A 57 37.53 -21.31 -23.72
N GLY A 58 36.48 -21.58 -22.93
CA GLY A 58 36.46 -22.63 -21.91
C GLY A 58 36.74 -22.17 -20.47
N HIS A 59 37.23 -20.93 -20.29
CA HIS A 59 37.37 -20.29 -18.98
C HIS A 59 36.70 -18.91 -19.03
N GLY A 60 35.46 -18.81 -18.52
CA GLY A 60 34.71 -17.56 -18.48
C GLY A 60 35.44 -16.48 -17.70
N TRP A 61 35.17 -15.22 -18.01
CA TRP A 61 35.81 -14.12 -17.30
C TRP A 61 35.32 -14.10 -15.86
N LEU A 62 36.20 -13.89 -14.88
CA LEU A 62 35.82 -13.79 -13.46
C LEU A 62 34.68 -12.77 -13.23
N THR A 63 34.62 -11.74 -14.08
CA THR A 63 33.57 -10.72 -14.11
C THR A 63 32.18 -11.31 -14.38
N SER A 64 32.02 -12.32 -15.23
CA SER A 64 30.70 -12.92 -15.49
C SER A 64 30.11 -13.55 -14.23
N THR A 65 30.94 -14.23 -13.44
CA THR A 65 30.54 -14.86 -12.18
C THR A 65 30.18 -13.80 -11.13
N ALA A 66 31.00 -12.74 -11.01
CA ALA A 66 30.73 -11.65 -10.08
C ALA A 66 29.43 -10.89 -10.44
N VAL A 67 29.23 -10.56 -11.72
CA VAL A 67 28.01 -9.91 -12.22
C VAL A 67 26.80 -10.81 -12.04
N SER A 68 26.91 -12.11 -12.35
CA SER A 68 25.81 -13.07 -12.15
C SER A 68 25.36 -13.15 -10.69
N LYS A 69 26.31 -13.18 -9.74
CA LYS A 69 25.99 -13.16 -8.31
C LYS A 69 25.32 -11.86 -7.87
N ALA A 70 25.85 -10.71 -8.30
CA ALA A 70 25.26 -9.41 -8.00
C ALA A 70 23.84 -9.30 -8.58
N HIS A 71 23.67 -9.79 -9.81
CA HIS A 71 22.41 -9.83 -10.52
C HIS A 71 21.35 -10.63 -9.75
N LYS A 72 21.70 -11.84 -9.30
CA LYS A 72 20.80 -12.68 -8.50
C LYS A 72 20.30 -11.96 -7.24
N ILE A 73 21.21 -11.33 -6.48
CA ILE A 73 20.86 -10.60 -5.26
C ILE A 73 19.91 -9.44 -5.59
N TRP A 74 20.19 -8.72 -6.67
CA TRP A 74 19.33 -7.63 -7.12
C TRP A 74 17.92 -8.12 -7.52
N SER A 75 17.80 -9.21 -8.28
CA SER A 75 16.49 -9.77 -8.66
C SER A 75 15.69 -10.21 -7.43
N GLU A 76 16.35 -10.82 -6.43
CA GLU A 76 15.72 -11.15 -5.13
C GLU A 76 15.22 -9.89 -4.40
N GLN A 77 15.99 -8.79 -4.41
CA GLN A 77 15.59 -7.52 -3.81
C GLN A 77 14.40 -6.89 -4.54
N VAL A 78 14.39 -6.88 -5.88
CA VAL A 78 13.29 -6.37 -6.68
C VAL A 78 12.02 -7.18 -6.44
N GLN A 79 12.13 -8.51 -6.36
CA GLN A 79 10.99 -9.37 -6.06
C GLN A 79 10.42 -9.09 -4.66
N ASN A 80 11.29 -8.95 -3.65
CA ASN A 80 10.86 -8.60 -2.29
C ASN A 80 10.18 -7.22 -2.25
N LEU A 81 10.69 -6.24 -3.00
CA LEU A 81 10.05 -4.93 -3.12
C LEU A 81 8.66 -5.04 -3.77
N ALA A 82 8.53 -5.79 -4.87
CA ALA A 82 7.24 -5.99 -5.53
C ALA A 82 6.21 -6.67 -4.61
N ASN A 83 6.64 -7.69 -3.85
CA ASN A 83 5.77 -8.36 -2.88
C ASN A 83 5.34 -7.42 -1.74
N ARG A 84 6.26 -6.57 -1.27
CA ARG A 84 5.95 -5.58 -0.25
C ARG A 84 4.97 -4.52 -0.75
N LEU A 85 5.14 -4.00 -1.97
CA LEU A 85 4.20 -3.04 -2.56
C LEU A 85 2.78 -3.62 -2.64
N ALA A 86 2.65 -4.88 -3.06
CA ALA A 86 1.36 -5.57 -3.10
C ALA A 86 0.75 -5.76 -1.69
N GLY A 87 1.59 -6.06 -0.69
CA GLY A 87 1.18 -6.13 0.71
C GLY A 87 0.70 -4.79 1.25
N ASP A 88 1.44 -3.72 0.98
CA ASP A 88 1.10 -2.35 1.38
C ASP A 88 -0.20 -1.88 0.70
N GLU A 89 -0.42 -2.20 -0.58
CA GLU A 89 -1.68 -1.95 -1.29
C GLU A 89 -2.86 -2.66 -0.61
N ALA A 90 -2.71 -3.95 -0.31
CA ALA A 90 -3.75 -4.74 0.33
C ALA A 90 -4.09 -4.19 1.73
N ALA A 91 -3.08 -3.81 2.52
CA ALA A 91 -3.27 -3.22 3.83
C ALA A 91 -4.02 -1.89 3.75
N LEU A 92 -3.67 -1.00 2.81
CA LEU A 92 -4.36 0.27 2.62
C LEU A 92 -5.84 0.10 2.25
N ARG A 93 -6.16 -0.86 1.38
CA ARG A 93 -7.54 -1.17 1.00
C ARG A 93 -8.34 -1.79 2.15
N TYR A 94 -7.70 -2.64 2.95
CA TYR A 94 -8.32 -3.23 4.12
C TYR A 94 -8.65 -2.18 5.18
N ASP A 95 -7.70 -1.29 5.49
CA ASP A 95 -7.90 -0.19 6.44
C ASP A 95 -9.04 0.75 6.02
N ASP A 96 -9.09 1.15 4.74
CA ASP A 96 -10.18 1.97 4.17
C ASP A 96 -11.55 1.32 4.40
N SER A 97 -11.64 0.02 4.16
CA SER A 97 -12.87 -0.76 4.35
C SER A 97 -13.28 -0.84 5.82
N LEU A 98 -12.32 -1.07 6.73
CA LEU A 98 -12.54 -1.15 8.16
C LEU A 98 -13.01 0.18 8.75
N LEU A 99 -12.36 1.29 8.37
CA LEU A 99 -12.73 2.64 8.83
C LEU A 99 -14.11 3.03 8.33
N THR A 100 -14.39 2.84 7.03
CA THR A 100 -15.70 3.13 6.45
C THR A 100 -16.81 2.31 7.12
N GLY A 101 -16.58 1.03 7.39
CA GLY A 101 -17.54 0.17 8.10
C GLY A 101 -17.81 0.65 9.52
N THR A 102 -16.76 1.04 10.24
CA THR A 102 -16.86 1.60 11.60
C THR A 102 -17.69 2.88 11.60
N ASP A 103 -17.47 3.78 10.64
CA ASP A 103 -18.23 5.03 10.52
C ASP A 103 -19.73 4.78 10.28
N VAL A 104 -20.07 3.82 9.41
CA VAL A 104 -21.46 3.42 9.14
C VAL A 104 -22.13 2.84 10.40
N GLU A 105 -21.42 1.99 11.15
CA GLU A 105 -21.95 1.41 12.38
C GLU A 105 -22.21 2.49 13.45
N VAL A 106 -21.25 3.39 13.65
CA VAL A 106 -21.37 4.50 14.60
C VAL A 106 -22.53 5.42 14.21
N ALA A 107 -22.65 5.80 12.94
CA ALA A 107 -23.76 6.60 12.44
C ALA A 107 -25.13 5.89 12.63
N GLY A 108 -25.17 4.56 12.45
CA GLY A 108 -26.35 3.75 12.71
C GLY A 108 -26.75 3.76 14.18
N LYS A 109 -25.80 3.60 15.10
CA LYS A 109 -26.04 3.68 16.56
C LYS A 109 -26.48 5.08 16.98
N ALA A 110 -25.83 6.12 16.47
CA ALA A 110 -26.18 7.51 16.76
C ALA A 110 -27.62 7.84 16.33
N ARG A 111 -28.04 7.39 15.13
CA ARG A 111 -29.44 7.54 14.68
C ARG A 111 -30.43 6.84 15.61
N LYS A 112 -30.16 5.60 16.04
CA LYS A 112 -31.03 4.89 16.99
C LYS A 112 -31.21 5.62 18.33
N VAL A 113 -30.19 6.32 18.79
CA VAL A 113 -30.20 7.07 20.07
C VAL A 113 -30.80 8.48 19.90
N SER A 114 -31.02 8.94 18.67
CA SER A 114 -31.50 10.28 18.38
C SER A 114 -32.87 10.54 19.00
N VAL A 115 -32.91 11.49 19.94
CA VAL A 115 -34.14 11.95 20.60
C VAL A 115 -35.08 12.66 19.63
N PHE A 116 -34.56 13.12 18.48
CA PHE A 116 -35.34 13.81 17.45
C PHE A 116 -36.33 12.89 16.73
N ASP A 117 -36.06 11.58 16.62
CA ASP A 117 -37.05 10.60 16.12
C ASP A 117 -38.24 10.45 17.08
N LYS A 118 -38.04 10.73 18.37
CA LYS A 118 -39.10 10.67 19.40
C LYS A 118 -40.01 11.91 19.40
N TYR A 119 -39.57 13.01 18.79
CA TYR A 119 -40.30 14.29 18.75
C TYR A 119 -40.69 14.75 17.34
N SER A 120 -40.48 13.91 16.32
CA SER A 120 -40.92 14.23 14.97
C SER A 120 -42.45 14.14 14.89
N PRO A 121 -43.18 15.23 14.57
CA PRO A 121 -44.63 15.22 14.52
C PRO A 121 -45.13 14.26 13.43
N PRO A 122 -46.29 13.60 13.62
CA PRO A 122 -46.86 12.73 12.59
C PRO A 122 -47.09 13.54 11.31
N GLN A 123 -46.62 13.01 10.19
CA GLN A 123 -46.80 13.67 8.90
C GLN A 123 -48.28 13.66 8.55
N ALA A 124 -48.88 14.86 8.48
CA ALA A 124 -50.26 15.05 8.07
C ALA A 124 -50.42 14.59 6.60
N ARG A 125 -51.35 13.67 6.38
CA ARG A 125 -51.82 13.24 5.06
C ARG A 125 -52.71 14.31 4.43
#